data_AF-A0A9C7QF14-F1
#
_entry.id   AF-A0A9C7QF14-F1
#
_cell.length_a   1.000
_cell.length_b   1.000
_cell.length_c   1.000
_cell.angle_alpha   90.00
_cell.angle_beta   90.00
_cell.angle_gamma   90.00
#
_symmetry.space_group_name_H-M   'P 1'
#
loop_
_entity.id
_entity.type
_entity.pdbx_description
1 polymer ?
#
loop_
_entity_poly.entity_id
_entity_poly.type
_entity_poly.pdbx_seq_one_letter_code
_entity_poly.pdbx_strand_id
1 'polypeptide(L)'
;MNAKDILSRRFEKATFNGYKTDDVDEFLREVSSEYSQLQKDKNELERKLEVLADKIREYRDDEDALKDALLLAQKQGNQIVNDSKAAAEKLRKETQEAVDKQIAEAQAKADKISADADEYAKRITKETNERADKMIKDAQAKAKDIDIQMKKQIEIQQNILQKTRKEADEYRNRLLTAYKSHMDLIAKLPEMCENEYIRNTAAEVEKREAEKAKAAAAAKQAPKPAPVEEKSAAPAKPAPEVKTPVTAGNAPAEEPFQAMPHDTGKTAENDLPFFSSSQEKKPRHTDLQFGKGNTMK
;
A
#
# COMPACT_ATOMS: atom_id res chain seq x y z
N MET A 1 68.87 32.87 -100.56
CA MET A 1 69.71 34.08 -100.47
C MET A 1 69.63 34.56 -99.05
N ASN A 2 70.76 34.85 -98.43
CA ASN A 2 70.84 35.50 -97.13
C ASN A 2 71.22 36.98 -97.33
N ALA A 3 71.13 37.82 -96.30
CA ALA A 3 71.47 39.24 -96.42
C ALA A 3 72.87 39.49 -97.03
N LYS A 4 73.83 38.61 -96.73
CA LYS A 4 75.19 38.63 -97.30
C LYS A 4 75.23 38.29 -98.80
N ASP A 5 74.34 37.41 -99.26
CA ASP A 5 74.28 37.02 -100.68
C ASP A 5 73.80 38.18 -101.55
N ILE A 6 72.95 39.05 -100.99
CA ILE A 6 72.42 40.26 -101.65
C ILE A 6 73.54 41.30 -101.83
N LEU A 7 74.35 41.53 -100.78
CA LEU A 7 75.49 42.45 -100.81
C LEU A 7 76.63 41.97 -101.73
N SER A 8 76.80 40.66 -101.88
CA SER A 8 77.85 40.08 -102.73
C SER A 8 77.46 39.95 -104.20
N ARG A 9 76.23 40.33 -104.57
CA ARG A 9 75.71 40.19 -105.92
C ARG A 9 76.42 41.18 -106.86
N ARG A 10 76.94 40.69 -107.98
CA ARG A 10 77.52 41.53 -109.03
C ARG A 10 76.65 41.54 -110.26
N PHE A 11 76.57 42.70 -110.90
CA PHE A 11 75.84 42.92 -112.14
C PHE A 11 76.83 43.21 -113.29
N GLU A 12 76.47 42.79 -114.50
CA GLU A 12 77.24 43.13 -115.69
C GLU A 12 77.14 44.63 -116.00
N LYS A 13 78.23 45.25 -116.46
CA LYS A 13 78.26 46.69 -116.76
C LYS A 13 77.49 46.95 -118.05
N ALA A 14 76.39 47.69 -117.97
CA ALA A 14 75.56 48.01 -119.13
C ALA A 14 76.31 48.95 -120.11
N THR A 15 76.30 48.59 -121.39
CA THR A 15 77.03 49.31 -122.46
C THR A 15 76.31 50.58 -122.94
N PHE A 16 75.01 50.74 -122.68
CA PHE A 16 74.22 51.94 -123.01
C PHE A 16 73.05 52.10 -122.02
N ASN A 17 72.85 53.31 -121.47
CA ASN A 17 71.76 53.70 -120.54
C ASN A 17 71.47 52.75 -119.36
N GLY A 18 72.50 52.31 -118.64
CA GLY A 18 72.35 51.50 -117.41
C GLY A 18 72.02 52.29 -116.15
N TYR A 19 71.62 51.57 -115.10
CA TYR A 19 71.48 52.12 -113.74
C TYR A 19 72.84 52.56 -113.17
N LYS A 20 72.82 53.59 -112.32
CA LYS A 20 74.02 54.06 -111.62
C LYS A 20 74.45 53.02 -110.58
N THR A 21 75.74 52.69 -110.56
CA THR A 21 76.30 51.71 -109.62
C THR A 21 76.08 52.12 -108.16
N ASP A 22 76.22 53.41 -107.86
CA ASP A 22 76.08 53.93 -106.49
C ASP A 22 74.65 53.80 -105.95
N ASP A 23 73.64 54.17 -106.76
CA ASP A 23 72.22 54.04 -106.40
C ASP A 23 71.81 52.56 -106.24
N VAL A 24 72.34 51.67 -107.09
CA VAL A 24 72.10 50.23 -106.99
C VAL A 24 72.75 49.64 -105.74
N ASP A 25 73.97 50.06 -105.40
CA ASP A 25 74.68 49.61 -104.20
C ASP A 25 74.00 50.09 -102.91
N GLU A 26 73.45 51.32 -102.89
CA GLU A 26 72.67 51.84 -101.77
C GLU A 26 71.36 51.04 -101.59
N PHE A 27 70.63 50.78 -102.68
CA PHE A 27 69.45 49.94 -102.67
C PHE A 27 69.75 48.50 -102.21
N LEU A 28 70.86 47.90 -102.65
CA LEU A 28 71.28 46.57 -102.19
C LEU A 28 71.59 46.53 -100.68
N ARG A 29 72.10 47.63 -100.09
CA ARG A 29 72.32 47.74 -98.65
C ARG A 29 71.01 47.81 -97.88
N GLU A 30 70.05 48.61 -98.35
CA GLU A 30 68.71 48.71 -97.76
C GLU A 30 67.98 47.37 -97.81
N VAL A 31 67.90 46.76 -99.00
CA VAL A 31 67.27 45.44 -99.20
C VAL A 31 67.98 44.36 -98.37
N SER A 32 69.31 44.39 -98.27
CA SER A 32 70.06 43.46 -97.41
C SER A 32 69.70 43.64 -95.92
N SER A 33 69.58 44.89 -95.46
CA SER A 33 69.20 45.21 -94.09
C SER A 33 67.78 44.75 -93.76
N GLU A 34 66.81 45.09 -94.61
CA GLU A 34 65.41 44.67 -94.45
C GLU A 34 65.27 43.15 -94.53
N TYR A 35 65.97 42.49 -95.47
CA TYR A 35 65.97 41.03 -95.57
C TYR A 35 66.56 40.37 -94.33
N SER A 36 67.62 40.94 -93.75
CA SER A 36 68.18 40.46 -92.49
C SER A 36 67.18 40.63 -91.33
N GLN A 37 66.43 41.73 -91.29
CA GLN A 37 65.43 41.96 -90.26
C GLN A 37 64.25 41.00 -90.42
N LEU A 38 63.72 40.85 -91.64
CA LEU A 38 62.65 39.91 -91.95
C LEU A 38 63.02 38.48 -91.59
N GLN A 39 64.28 38.09 -91.79
CA GLN A 39 64.75 36.75 -91.43
C GLN A 39 64.87 36.56 -89.91
N LYS A 40 65.24 37.61 -89.15
CA LYS A 40 65.18 37.57 -87.68
C LYS A 40 63.75 37.45 -87.19
N ASP A 41 62.84 38.27 -87.71
CA ASP A 41 61.44 38.29 -87.31
C ASP A 41 60.76 36.96 -87.66
N LYS A 42 61.07 36.38 -88.83
CA LYS A 42 60.61 35.04 -89.21
C LYS A 42 61.06 33.98 -88.20
N ASN A 43 62.34 33.94 -87.86
CA ASN A 43 62.86 32.98 -86.90
C ASN A 43 62.22 33.17 -85.51
N GLU A 44 61.98 34.41 -85.10
CA GLU A 44 61.30 34.72 -83.84
C GLU A 44 59.84 34.26 -83.86
N LEU A 45 59.12 34.50 -84.96
CA LEU A 45 57.74 34.04 -85.14
C LEU A 45 57.64 32.52 -85.15
N GLU A 46 58.55 31.83 -85.86
CA GLU A 46 58.62 30.37 -85.89
C GLU A 46 58.85 29.80 -84.48
N ARG A 47 59.74 30.42 -83.70
CA ARG A 47 59.98 30.04 -82.30
C ARG A 47 58.77 30.27 -81.40
N LYS A 48 58.07 31.40 -81.59
CA LYS A 48 56.82 31.70 -80.87
C LYS A 48 55.73 30.69 -81.23
N LEU A 49 55.62 30.31 -82.50
CA LEU A 49 54.69 29.28 -82.99
C LEU A 49 54.95 27.91 -82.36
N GLU A 50 56.23 27.53 -82.26
CA GLU A 50 56.63 26.28 -81.60
C GLU A 50 56.23 26.28 -80.12
N VAL A 51 56.58 27.34 -79.37
CA VAL A 51 56.20 27.47 -77.95
C VAL A 51 54.68 27.49 -77.76
N LEU A 52 53.94 28.18 -78.63
CA LEU A 52 52.47 28.20 -78.56
C LEU A 52 51.88 26.82 -78.84
N ALA A 53 52.41 26.09 -79.82
CA ALA A 53 51.96 24.75 -80.15
C ALA A 53 52.21 23.77 -78.99
N ASP A 54 53.38 23.86 -78.34
CA ASP A 54 53.68 23.05 -77.16
C ASP A 54 52.77 23.39 -75.99
N LYS A 55 52.49 24.67 -75.77
CA LYS A 55 51.58 25.09 -74.70
C LYS A 55 50.13 24.67 -74.94
N ILE A 56 49.69 24.62 -76.20
CA ILE A 56 48.38 24.08 -76.57
C ILE A 56 48.31 22.58 -76.30
N ARG A 57 49.38 21.82 -76.55
CA ARG A 57 49.45 20.40 -76.19
C ARG A 57 49.37 20.21 -74.69
N GLU A 58 50.18 20.95 -73.93
CA GLU A 58 50.17 20.94 -72.47
C GLU A 58 48.78 21.23 -71.90
N TYR A 59 48.11 22.30 -72.37
CA TYR A 59 46.75 22.61 -71.92
C TYR A 59 45.71 21.54 -72.29
N ARG A 60 45.89 20.82 -73.39
CA ARG A 60 45.01 19.70 -73.75
C ARG A 60 45.21 18.52 -72.82
N ASP A 61 46.46 18.17 -72.55
CA ASP A 61 46.80 17.10 -71.61
C ASP A 61 46.29 17.43 -70.19
N ASP A 62 46.45 18.69 -69.76
CA ASP A 62 45.90 19.19 -68.49
C ASP A 62 44.37 19.17 -68.47
N GLU A 63 43.71 19.54 -69.56
CA GLU A 63 42.25 19.51 -69.66
C GLU A 63 41.72 18.08 -69.52
N ASP A 64 42.38 17.12 -70.16
CA ASP A 64 42.02 15.70 -70.06
C ASP A 64 42.29 15.15 -68.65
N ALA A 65 43.44 15.49 -68.04
CA ALA A 65 43.73 15.14 -66.66
C ALA A 65 42.69 15.74 -65.67
N LEU A 66 42.23 16.97 -65.93
CA LEU A 66 41.22 17.62 -65.10
C LEU A 66 39.84 16.96 -65.26
N LYS A 67 39.47 16.58 -66.49
CA LYS A 67 38.23 15.82 -66.75
C LYS A 67 38.26 14.47 -66.02
N ASP A 68 39.38 13.76 -66.08
CA ASP A 68 39.54 12.49 -65.38
C ASP A 68 39.46 12.67 -63.87
N ALA A 69 40.10 13.70 -63.32
CA ALA A 69 40.02 14.04 -61.90
C ALA A 69 38.57 14.37 -61.48
N LEU A 70 37.83 15.12 -62.30
CA LEU A 70 36.42 15.44 -62.04
C LEU A 70 35.51 14.22 -62.09
N LEU A 71 35.72 13.34 -63.07
CA LEU A 71 34.96 12.08 -63.17
C LEU A 71 35.26 11.16 -61.98
N LEU A 72 36.52 11.06 -61.58
CA LEU A 72 36.92 10.30 -60.40
C LEU A 72 36.30 10.88 -59.12
N ALA A 73 36.36 12.21 -58.95
CA ALA A 73 35.76 12.88 -57.81
C ALA A 73 34.24 12.71 -57.77
N GLN A 74 33.56 12.80 -58.92
CA GLN A 74 32.12 12.56 -59.01
C GLN A 74 31.77 11.10 -58.64
N LYS A 75 32.53 10.14 -59.17
CA LYS A 75 32.33 8.72 -58.87
C LYS A 75 32.56 8.44 -57.39
N GLN A 76 33.62 8.99 -56.81
CA GLN A 76 33.94 8.85 -55.40
C GLN A 76 32.91 9.52 -54.50
N GLY A 77 32.43 10.72 -54.87
CA GLY A 77 31.34 11.41 -54.16
C GLY A 77 30.06 10.59 -54.15
N ASN A 78 29.66 10.03 -55.31
CA ASN A 78 28.51 9.14 -55.41
C ASN A 78 28.68 7.87 -54.58
N GLN A 79 29.88 7.28 -54.59
CA GLN A 79 30.18 6.11 -53.79
C GLN A 79 30.08 6.40 -52.29
N ILE A 80 30.66 7.50 -51.81
CA ILE A 80 30.56 7.92 -50.40
C ILE A 80 29.10 8.12 -50.00
N VAL A 81 28.29 8.77 -50.85
CA VAL A 81 26.86 8.99 -50.57
C VAL A 81 26.10 7.67 -50.49
N ASN A 82 26.35 6.74 -51.42
CA ASN A 82 25.68 5.44 -51.43
C ASN A 82 26.10 4.57 -50.25
N ASP A 83 27.40 4.50 -49.94
CA ASP A 83 27.94 3.76 -48.81
C ASP A 83 27.40 4.32 -47.49
N SER A 84 27.34 5.65 -47.36
CA SER A 84 26.77 6.31 -46.17
C SER A 84 25.27 6.03 -46.02
N LYS A 85 24.51 6.03 -47.13
CA LYS A 85 23.08 5.66 -47.13
C LYS A 85 22.88 4.20 -46.73
N ALA A 86 23.63 3.28 -47.33
CA ALA A 86 23.57 1.86 -47.01
C ALA A 86 23.94 1.58 -45.55
N ALA A 87 25.00 2.23 -45.04
CA ALA A 87 25.38 2.13 -43.63
C ALA A 87 24.30 2.69 -42.70
N ALA A 88 23.69 3.82 -43.04
CA ALA A 88 22.60 4.41 -42.25
C ALA A 88 21.34 3.53 -42.25
N GLU A 89 20.97 2.94 -43.38
CA GLU A 89 19.85 1.99 -43.49
C GLU A 89 20.12 0.72 -42.68
N LYS A 90 21.33 0.16 -42.77
CA LYS A 90 21.75 -0.98 -41.96
C LYS A 90 21.66 -0.67 -40.46
N LEU A 91 22.21 0.48 -40.03
CA LEU A 91 22.14 0.91 -38.64
C LEU A 91 20.69 1.11 -38.18
N ARG A 92 19.83 1.71 -39.00
CA ARG A 92 18.41 1.86 -38.70
C ARG A 92 17.72 0.52 -38.53
N LYS A 93 17.99 -0.44 -39.41
CA LYS A 93 17.41 -1.78 -39.32
C LYS A 93 17.88 -2.51 -38.07
N GLU A 94 19.17 -2.52 -37.79
CA GLU A 94 19.75 -3.17 -36.61
C GLU A 94 19.25 -2.53 -35.31
N THR A 95 19.17 -1.20 -35.26
CA THR A 95 18.64 -0.48 -34.09
C THR A 95 17.14 -0.73 -33.91
N GLN A 96 16.36 -0.76 -34.99
CA GLN A 96 14.94 -1.10 -34.92
C GLN A 96 14.73 -2.52 -34.39
N GLU A 97 15.45 -3.51 -34.93
CA GLU A 97 15.38 -4.90 -34.47
C GLU A 97 15.81 -5.04 -33.00
N ALA A 98 16.86 -4.31 -32.58
CA ALA A 98 17.30 -4.29 -31.18
C ALA A 98 16.26 -3.66 -30.24
N VAL A 99 15.65 -2.54 -30.66
CA VAL A 99 14.58 -1.86 -29.90
C VAL A 99 13.35 -2.76 -29.80
N ASP A 100 12.92 -3.37 -30.89
CA ASP A 100 11.75 -4.26 -30.92
C ASP A 100 11.99 -5.49 -30.04
N LYS A 101 13.20 -6.06 -30.07
CA LYS A 101 13.59 -7.14 -29.16
C LYS A 101 13.55 -6.68 -27.70
N GLN A 102 14.08 -5.51 -27.39
CA GLN A 102 14.09 -4.97 -26.03
C GLN A 102 12.66 -4.69 -25.52
N ILE A 103 11.77 -4.18 -26.38
CA ILE A 103 10.36 -3.97 -26.07
C ILE A 103 9.68 -5.31 -25.80
N ALA A 104 9.87 -6.31 -26.66
CA ALA A 104 9.29 -7.64 -26.49
C ALA A 104 9.78 -8.31 -25.20
N GLU A 105 11.06 -8.22 -24.88
CA GLU A 105 11.62 -8.73 -23.62
C GLU A 105 11.07 -7.99 -22.39
N ALA A 106 10.92 -6.66 -22.47
CA ALA A 106 10.35 -5.87 -21.39
C ALA A 106 8.86 -6.20 -21.16
N GLN A 107 8.09 -6.34 -22.25
CA GLN A 107 6.69 -6.76 -22.19
C GLN A 107 6.55 -8.16 -21.61
N ALA A 108 7.33 -9.14 -22.09
CA ALA A 108 7.30 -10.49 -21.56
C ALA A 108 7.67 -10.56 -20.06
N LYS A 109 8.62 -9.72 -19.61
CA LYS A 109 8.94 -9.60 -18.18
C LYS A 109 7.79 -8.96 -17.39
N ALA A 110 7.17 -7.91 -17.91
CA ALA A 110 6.02 -7.26 -17.29
C ALA A 110 4.82 -8.22 -17.18
N ASP A 111 4.55 -9.00 -18.22
CA ASP A 111 3.47 -9.99 -18.24
C ASP A 111 3.72 -11.10 -17.21
N LYS A 112 4.97 -11.59 -17.10
CA LYS A 112 5.35 -12.56 -16.05
C LYS A 112 5.16 -12.00 -14.65
N ILE A 113 5.63 -10.78 -14.40
CA ILE A 113 5.46 -10.14 -13.08
C ILE A 113 3.98 -9.97 -12.76
N SER A 114 3.17 -9.58 -13.75
CA SER A 114 1.73 -9.41 -13.57
C SER A 114 1.04 -10.75 -13.29
N ALA A 115 1.39 -11.81 -14.02
CA ALA A 115 0.87 -13.15 -13.79
C ALA A 115 1.26 -13.71 -12.41
N ASP A 116 2.53 -13.55 -12.01
CA ASP A 116 3.03 -13.97 -10.70
C ASP A 116 2.34 -13.19 -9.56
N ALA A 117 2.10 -11.88 -9.76
CA ALA A 117 1.37 -11.05 -8.81
C ALA A 117 -0.10 -11.47 -8.68
N ASP A 118 -0.77 -11.75 -9.80
CA ASP A 118 -2.15 -12.25 -9.82
C ASP A 118 -2.27 -13.62 -9.15
N GLU A 119 -1.32 -14.53 -9.39
CA GLU A 119 -1.30 -15.85 -8.75
C GLU A 119 -1.04 -15.72 -7.25
N TYR A 120 -0.08 -14.87 -6.86
CA TYR A 120 0.18 -14.58 -5.45
C TYR A 120 -1.05 -14.01 -4.75
N ALA A 121 -1.72 -13.03 -5.36
CA ALA A 121 -2.96 -12.45 -4.82
C ALA A 121 -4.08 -13.50 -4.68
N LYS A 122 -4.27 -14.36 -5.69
CA LYS A 122 -5.23 -15.48 -5.63
C LYS A 122 -4.89 -16.47 -4.52
N ARG A 123 -3.61 -16.80 -4.33
CA ARG A 123 -3.17 -17.71 -3.27
C ARG A 123 -3.42 -17.12 -1.89
N ILE A 124 -3.05 -15.86 -1.68
CA ILE A 124 -3.28 -15.17 -0.40
C ILE A 124 -4.76 -15.07 -0.10
N THR A 125 -5.60 -14.63 -1.06
CA THR A 125 -7.05 -14.52 -0.85
C THR A 125 -7.69 -15.87 -0.54
N LYS A 126 -7.27 -16.95 -1.24
CA LYS A 126 -7.72 -18.30 -0.93
C LYS A 126 -7.32 -18.74 0.48
N GLU A 127 -6.05 -18.57 0.85
CA GLU A 127 -5.53 -18.94 2.17
C GLU A 127 -6.21 -18.14 3.30
N THR A 128 -6.45 -16.85 3.10
CA THR A 128 -7.17 -16.02 4.08
C THR A 128 -8.62 -16.43 4.21
N ASN A 129 -9.29 -16.76 3.10
CA ASN A 129 -10.68 -17.22 3.13
C ASN A 129 -10.79 -18.57 3.84
N GLU A 130 -9.91 -19.52 3.54
CA GLU A 130 -9.88 -20.82 4.23
C GLU A 130 -9.59 -20.70 5.73
N ARG A 131 -8.69 -19.78 6.12
CA ARG A 131 -8.44 -19.47 7.53
C ARG A 131 -9.63 -18.82 8.21
N ALA A 132 -10.28 -17.86 7.55
CA ALA A 132 -11.48 -17.21 8.05
C ALA A 132 -12.61 -18.22 8.23
N ASP A 133 -12.84 -19.09 7.26
CA ASP A 133 -13.86 -20.15 7.33
C ASP A 133 -13.62 -21.12 8.49
N LYS A 134 -12.35 -21.52 8.71
CA LYS A 134 -11.98 -22.35 9.88
C LYS A 134 -12.28 -21.63 11.18
N MET A 135 -11.88 -20.36 11.30
CA MET A 135 -12.13 -19.56 12.49
C MET A 135 -13.63 -19.40 12.77
N ILE A 136 -14.44 -19.16 11.73
CA ILE A 136 -15.90 -19.06 11.85
C ILE A 136 -16.50 -20.41 12.29
N LYS A 137 -16.07 -21.53 11.69
CA LYS A 137 -16.53 -22.87 12.07
C LYS A 137 -16.19 -23.20 13.53
N ASP A 138 -14.98 -22.91 13.97
CA ASP A 138 -14.54 -23.13 15.34
C ASP A 138 -15.31 -22.26 16.33
N ALA A 139 -15.53 -20.98 16.00
CA ALA A 139 -16.35 -20.07 16.81
C ALA A 139 -17.81 -20.55 16.89
N GLN A 140 -18.40 -21.00 15.78
CA GLN A 140 -19.75 -21.57 15.74
C GLN A 140 -19.86 -22.87 16.54
N ALA A 141 -18.84 -23.74 16.50
CA ALA A 141 -18.82 -24.97 17.28
C ALA A 141 -18.79 -24.67 18.78
N LYS A 142 -17.94 -23.73 19.22
CA LYS A 142 -17.89 -23.26 20.60
C LYS A 142 -19.21 -22.61 21.03
N ALA A 143 -19.81 -21.77 20.19
CA ALA A 143 -21.11 -21.18 20.47
C ALA A 143 -22.21 -22.24 20.67
N LYS A 144 -22.25 -23.26 19.80
CA LYS A 144 -23.18 -24.39 19.95
C LYS A 144 -22.98 -25.17 21.25
N ASP A 145 -21.73 -25.40 21.65
CA ASP A 145 -21.45 -26.08 22.92
C ASP A 145 -21.93 -25.26 24.12
N ILE A 146 -21.66 -23.95 24.12
CA ILE A 146 -22.19 -23.02 25.15
C ILE A 146 -23.72 -23.06 25.17
N ASP A 147 -24.38 -23.03 24.02
CA ASP A 147 -25.85 -23.12 23.93
C ASP A 147 -26.38 -24.42 24.53
N ILE A 148 -25.71 -25.56 24.27
CA ILE A 148 -26.08 -26.86 24.85
C ILE A 148 -25.93 -26.84 26.36
N GLN A 149 -24.79 -26.34 26.87
CA GLN A 149 -24.55 -26.22 28.32
C GLN A 149 -25.58 -25.29 28.98
N MET A 150 -25.88 -24.14 28.37
CA MET A 150 -26.90 -23.21 28.85
C MET A 150 -28.29 -23.85 28.88
N LYS A 151 -28.71 -24.55 27.82
CA LYS A 151 -29.99 -25.26 27.80
C LYS A 151 -30.10 -26.30 28.90
N LYS A 152 -29.02 -27.07 29.14
CA LYS A 152 -28.97 -28.05 30.23
C LYS A 152 -29.10 -27.38 31.60
N GLN A 153 -28.42 -26.25 31.83
CA GLN A 153 -28.57 -25.48 33.07
C GLN A 153 -30.00 -24.95 33.26
N ILE A 154 -30.61 -24.43 32.18
CA ILE A 154 -32.01 -23.97 32.21
C ILE A 154 -32.95 -25.12 32.55
N GLU A 155 -32.77 -26.29 31.95
CA GLU A 155 -33.60 -27.48 32.23
C GLU A 155 -33.48 -27.94 33.68
N ILE A 156 -32.25 -27.97 34.22
CA ILE A 156 -32.01 -28.30 35.64
C ILE A 156 -32.73 -27.28 36.54
N GLN A 157 -32.56 -25.98 36.28
CA GLN A 157 -33.23 -24.93 37.06
C GLN A 157 -34.76 -25.04 36.96
N GLN A 158 -35.30 -25.31 35.76
CA GLN A 158 -36.74 -25.53 35.56
C GLN A 158 -37.24 -26.74 36.36
N ASN A 159 -36.49 -27.85 36.37
CA ASN A 159 -36.84 -29.06 37.12
C ASN A 159 -36.85 -28.80 38.63
N ILE A 160 -35.82 -28.10 39.15
CA ILE A 160 -35.77 -27.68 40.56
C ILE A 160 -36.97 -26.80 40.89
N LEU A 161 -37.25 -25.77 40.08
CA LEU A 161 -38.39 -24.88 40.28
C LEU A 161 -39.74 -25.62 40.26
N GLN A 162 -39.89 -26.61 39.37
CA GLN A 162 -41.08 -27.46 39.34
C GLN A 162 -41.21 -28.33 40.59
N LYS A 163 -40.12 -28.95 41.05
CA LYS A 163 -40.10 -29.75 42.29
C LYS A 163 -40.44 -28.90 43.51
N THR A 164 -39.81 -27.74 43.67
CA THR A 164 -40.08 -26.84 44.79
C THR A 164 -41.52 -26.32 44.77
N ARG A 165 -42.10 -26.07 43.58
CA ARG A 165 -43.52 -25.72 43.46
C ARG A 165 -44.42 -26.86 43.91
N LYS A 166 -44.15 -28.09 43.46
CA LYS A 166 -44.91 -29.29 43.91
C LYS A 166 -44.80 -29.50 45.42
N GLU A 167 -43.61 -29.40 45.99
CA GLU A 167 -43.40 -29.52 47.45
C GLU A 167 -44.13 -28.41 48.22
N ALA A 168 -44.14 -27.17 47.71
CA ALA A 168 -44.90 -26.07 48.30
C ALA A 168 -46.42 -26.32 48.22
N ASP A 169 -46.92 -26.83 47.09
CA ASP A 169 -48.32 -27.22 46.93
C ASP A 169 -48.69 -28.40 47.83
N GLU A 170 -47.83 -29.40 47.97
CA GLU A 170 -47.99 -30.51 48.90
C GLU A 170 -48.01 -30.02 50.34
N TYR A 171 -47.11 -29.12 50.74
CA TYR A 171 -47.09 -28.52 52.06
C TYR A 171 -48.36 -27.72 52.33
N ARG A 172 -48.79 -26.91 51.37
CA ARG A 172 -50.08 -26.21 51.41
C ARG A 172 -51.24 -27.19 51.60
N ASN A 173 -51.27 -28.28 50.85
CA ASN A 173 -52.33 -29.29 50.94
C ASN A 173 -52.30 -30.07 52.26
N ARG A 174 -51.12 -30.36 52.80
CA ARG A 174 -50.95 -30.96 54.13
C ARG A 174 -51.48 -30.02 55.22
N LEU A 175 -51.13 -28.73 55.16
CA LEU A 175 -51.67 -27.72 56.05
C LEU A 175 -53.20 -27.60 55.94
N LEU A 176 -53.74 -27.50 54.72
CA LEU A 176 -55.18 -27.42 54.50
C LEU A 176 -55.92 -28.66 55.03
N THR A 177 -55.34 -29.85 54.85
CA THR A 177 -55.90 -31.10 55.41
C THR A 177 -55.85 -31.10 56.93
N ALA A 178 -54.73 -30.70 57.54
CA ALA A 178 -54.62 -30.56 58.99
C ALA A 178 -55.67 -29.57 59.53
N TYR A 179 -55.81 -28.39 58.91
CA TYR A 179 -56.84 -27.42 59.28
C TYR A 179 -58.26 -27.98 59.13
N LYS A 180 -58.58 -28.71 58.05
CA LYS A 180 -59.87 -29.38 57.91
C LYS A 180 -60.12 -30.39 59.03
N SER A 181 -59.13 -31.23 59.36
CA SER A 181 -59.25 -32.18 60.46
C SER A 181 -59.45 -31.50 61.82
N HIS A 182 -58.78 -30.37 62.07
CA HIS A 182 -59.00 -29.56 63.25
C HIS A 182 -60.42 -28.97 63.27
N MET A 183 -60.93 -28.49 62.12
CA MET A 183 -62.31 -28.01 62.00
C MET A 183 -63.33 -29.12 62.24
N ASP A 184 -63.12 -30.33 61.74
CA ASP A 184 -64.00 -31.48 61.96
C ASP A 184 -64.02 -31.94 63.43
N LEU A 185 -62.86 -31.92 64.10
CA LEU A 185 -62.75 -32.19 65.54
C LEU A 185 -63.52 -31.15 66.36
N ILE A 186 -63.41 -29.87 66.00
CA ILE A 186 -64.16 -28.78 66.64
C ILE A 186 -65.67 -28.93 66.39
N ALA A 187 -66.08 -29.34 65.18
CA ALA A 187 -67.48 -29.60 64.87
C ALA A 187 -68.06 -30.79 65.67
N LYS A 188 -67.23 -31.80 66.01
CA LYS A 188 -67.62 -32.99 66.81
C LYS A 188 -67.54 -32.81 68.32
N LEU A 189 -67.01 -31.70 68.81
CA LEU A 189 -66.91 -31.42 70.25
C LEU A 189 -68.26 -31.44 71.02
N PRO A 190 -69.43 -31.13 70.42
CA PRO A 190 -70.72 -31.28 71.09
C PRO A 190 -71.14 -32.74 71.35
N GLU A 191 -70.55 -33.74 70.70
CA GLU A 191 -71.01 -35.14 70.73
C GLU A 191 -70.06 -36.11 71.49
N MET A 192 -68.85 -35.68 71.84
CA MET A 192 -67.83 -36.51 72.53
C MET A 192 -67.72 -36.24 74.04
N CYS A 193 -68.45 -35.26 74.57
CA CYS A 193 -68.49 -34.91 76.00
C CYS A 193 -69.74 -35.44 76.74
N GLU A 194 -70.37 -36.51 76.25
CA GLU A 194 -71.37 -37.26 77.02
C GLU A 194 -70.83 -38.67 77.34
N ASN A 195 -70.05 -38.77 78.41
CA ASN A 195 -69.81 -40.05 79.08
C ASN A 195 -71.12 -40.50 79.75
N GLU A 196 -71.56 -41.74 79.49
CA GLU A 196 -72.78 -42.38 80.04
C GLU A 196 -72.93 -42.29 81.57
N TYR A 197 -71.85 -41.97 82.27
CA TYR A 197 -71.83 -41.73 83.71
C TYR A 197 -72.77 -40.59 84.16
N ILE A 198 -72.93 -39.52 83.37
CA ILE A 198 -73.75 -38.35 83.77
C ILE A 198 -75.26 -38.66 83.71
N ARG A 199 -75.71 -39.52 82.78
CA ARG A 199 -77.13 -39.94 82.71
C ARG A 199 -77.55 -40.79 83.91
N ASN A 200 -76.72 -41.74 84.32
CA ASN A 200 -77.05 -42.63 85.42
C ASN A 200 -76.95 -41.95 86.80
N THR A 201 -76.06 -40.98 86.96
CA THR A 201 -75.98 -40.20 88.21
C THR A 201 -77.08 -39.16 88.36
N ALA A 202 -77.62 -38.63 87.26
CA ALA A 202 -78.72 -37.67 87.30
C ALA A 202 -80.06 -38.32 87.74
N ALA A 203 -80.33 -39.56 87.30
CA ALA A 203 -81.54 -40.30 87.68
C ALA A 203 -81.57 -40.73 89.16
N GLU A 204 -80.40 -41.00 89.77
CA GLU A 204 -80.28 -41.44 91.17
C GLU A 204 -80.33 -40.26 92.17
N VAL A 205 -79.92 -39.06 91.74
CA VAL A 205 -79.91 -37.83 92.57
C VAL A 205 -81.30 -37.21 92.64
N GLU A 206 -82.09 -37.23 91.56
CA GLU A 206 -83.46 -36.73 91.55
C GLU A 206 -84.39 -37.53 92.49
N LYS A 207 -84.11 -38.84 92.66
CA LYS A 207 -84.85 -39.72 93.58
C LYS A 207 -84.49 -39.52 95.07
N ARG A 208 -83.32 -38.93 95.37
CA ARG A 208 -82.90 -38.56 96.74
C ARG A 208 -83.21 -37.12 97.12
N GLU A 209 -83.35 -36.22 96.14
CA GLU A 209 -83.71 -34.81 96.38
C GLU A 209 -85.21 -34.60 96.66
N ALA A 210 -86.08 -35.53 96.27
CA ALA A 210 -87.49 -35.55 96.69
C ALA A 210 -87.69 -35.87 98.19
N GLU A 211 -86.72 -36.52 98.85
CA GLU A 211 -86.79 -36.92 100.27
C GLU A 211 -86.11 -35.89 101.20
N LYS A 212 -85.15 -35.13 100.68
CA LYS A 212 -84.42 -34.09 101.44
C LYS A 212 -85.08 -32.71 101.43
N ALA A 213 -86.09 -32.47 100.59
CA ALA A 213 -86.84 -31.21 100.54
C ALA A 213 -87.89 -31.04 101.67
N LYS A 214 -88.05 -32.02 102.59
CA LYS A 214 -88.95 -31.93 103.76
C LYS A 214 -88.27 -31.65 105.11
N ALA A 215 -86.94 -31.51 105.15
CA ALA A 215 -86.20 -31.19 106.38
C ALA A 215 -85.45 -29.87 106.22
N ALA A 216 -86.24 -28.79 106.19
CA ALA A 216 -86.01 -27.54 106.89
C ALA A 216 -84.58 -26.96 106.93
N ALA A 217 -84.43 -25.82 106.26
CA ALA A 217 -84.18 -24.54 106.92
C ALA A 217 -83.15 -24.52 108.07
N ALA A 218 -81.93 -24.01 107.82
CA ALA A 218 -81.22 -23.09 108.73
C ALA A 218 -79.86 -22.61 108.15
N ALA A 219 -79.72 -21.28 108.05
CA ALA A 219 -78.57 -20.42 108.37
C ALA A 219 -77.14 -20.61 107.75
N LYS A 220 -76.79 -19.59 106.93
CA LYS A 220 -75.53 -18.81 106.73
C LYS A 220 -74.19 -19.24 107.39
N GLN A 221 -73.07 -19.15 106.63
CA GLN A 221 -71.92 -18.22 106.81
C GLN A 221 -70.76 -18.47 105.80
N ALA A 222 -69.93 -17.44 105.55
CA ALA A 222 -68.73 -17.39 104.68
C ALA A 222 -67.48 -18.08 105.31
N PRO A 223 -66.19 -17.96 104.86
CA PRO A 223 -65.53 -17.42 103.64
C PRO A 223 -64.34 -18.28 103.07
N LYS A 224 -63.70 -17.80 101.96
CA LYS A 224 -62.28 -17.91 101.48
C LYS A 224 -61.54 -19.27 101.38
N PRO A 225 -60.66 -19.45 100.36
CA PRO A 225 -59.21 -19.28 100.63
C PRO A 225 -58.35 -18.74 99.46
N ALA A 226 -57.08 -18.53 99.79
CA ALA A 226 -56.01 -17.85 99.05
C ALA A 226 -55.34 -18.70 97.95
N PRO A 227 -54.70 -18.06 96.94
CA PRO A 227 -53.81 -18.68 95.97
C PRO A 227 -52.33 -18.38 96.28
N VAL A 228 -51.46 -19.38 96.19
CA VAL A 228 -49.99 -19.27 96.34
C VAL A 228 -49.37 -20.23 95.32
N GLU A 229 -48.78 -19.67 94.26
CA GLU A 229 -47.34 -19.74 93.93
C GLU A 229 -46.75 -21.16 93.82
N GLU A 230 -46.10 -21.47 92.71
CA GLU A 230 -44.62 -21.46 92.65
C GLU A 230 -44.10 -22.09 91.34
N LYS A 231 -43.17 -21.34 90.71
CA LYS A 231 -41.85 -21.76 90.22
C LYS A 231 -41.74 -22.89 89.17
N SER A 232 -41.14 -22.71 87.99
CA SER A 232 -39.89 -22.06 87.53
C SER A 232 -38.75 -23.06 87.26
N ALA A 233 -37.89 -22.65 86.31
CA ALA A 233 -36.48 -23.06 86.09
C ALA A 233 -36.29 -24.34 85.26
N ALA A 234 -35.38 -24.46 84.29
CA ALA A 234 -34.23 -23.68 83.76
C ALA A 234 -33.56 -24.60 82.66
N PRO A 235 -32.37 -24.32 82.07
CA PRO A 235 -31.77 -23.11 81.47
C PRO A 235 -31.03 -23.36 80.11
N ALA A 236 -30.25 -22.36 79.66
CA ALA A 236 -29.06 -22.36 78.76
C ALA A 236 -29.32 -22.18 77.25
N LYS A 237 -28.60 -21.35 76.46
CA LYS A 237 -27.31 -20.62 76.57
C LYS A 237 -27.20 -19.61 75.35
N PRO A 238 -26.18 -18.73 75.21
CA PRO A 238 -26.42 -17.29 75.30
C PRO A 238 -25.64 -16.35 74.31
N ALA A 239 -25.89 -15.03 74.50
CA ALA A 239 -24.91 -13.90 74.56
C ALA A 239 -24.42 -13.19 73.27
N PRO A 240 -23.96 -11.92 73.35
CA PRO A 240 -24.52 -10.76 74.09
C PRO A 240 -24.38 -9.36 73.40
N GLU A 241 -25.19 -8.41 73.90
CA GLU A 241 -25.03 -6.97 74.26
C GLU A 241 -24.18 -5.95 73.45
N VAL A 242 -24.72 -4.79 72.99
CA VAL A 242 -25.03 -3.43 73.60
C VAL A 242 -23.82 -2.46 73.76
N LYS A 243 -23.90 -1.26 73.13
CA LYS A 243 -23.83 0.12 73.73
C LYS A 243 -23.39 1.23 72.74
N THR A 244 -23.83 2.43 73.08
CA THR A 244 -23.89 3.73 72.37
C THR A 244 -22.54 4.42 72.03
N PRO A 245 -22.56 5.46 71.16
CA PRO A 245 -21.40 6.02 70.46
C PRO A 245 -20.74 7.20 71.21
N VAL A 246 -19.53 7.61 70.76
CA VAL A 246 -19.00 9.00 70.64
C VAL A 246 -17.44 8.98 70.50
N THR A 247 -16.95 9.77 69.52
CA THR A 247 -15.61 10.38 69.30
C THR A 247 -14.34 9.60 68.93
N ALA A 248 -13.83 9.98 67.74
CA ALA A 248 -12.48 10.47 67.38
C ALA A 248 -11.25 9.53 67.34
N GLY A 249 -10.61 9.48 66.16
CA GLY A 249 -9.14 9.47 66.03
C GLY A 249 -8.49 8.38 65.15
N ASN A 250 -7.99 8.79 63.98
CA ASN A 250 -6.92 8.20 63.11
C ASN A 250 -7.16 6.94 62.23
N ALA A 251 -7.21 7.18 60.90
CA ALA A 251 -6.30 6.78 59.79
C ALA A 251 -5.60 5.37 59.76
N PRO A 252 -5.14 4.84 58.60
CA PRO A 252 -5.36 5.16 57.16
C PRO A 252 -5.62 3.93 56.22
N ALA A 253 -5.73 4.21 54.91
CA ALA A 253 -5.63 3.34 53.70
C ALA A 253 -6.86 2.49 53.33
N GLU A 254 -7.38 2.39 52.11
CA GLU A 254 -6.92 2.78 50.75
C GLU A 254 -8.17 2.82 49.82
N GLU A 255 -8.35 3.88 49.04
CA GLU A 255 -9.26 3.94 47.87
C GLU A 255 -8.44 3.83 46.58
N PRO A 256 -9.04 3.45 45.46
CA PRO A 256 -8.98 4.43 44.37
C PRO A 256 -10.25 4.45 43.50
N PHE A 257 -10.82 5.64 43.29
CA PHE A 257 -11.25 6.07 41.95
C PHE A 257 -11.44 7.59 41.97
N GLN A 258 -10.50 8.33 41.38
CA GLN A 258 -10.67 9.75 41.11
C GLN A 258 -10.08 10.12 39.75
N ALA A 259 -10.79 11.02 39.07
CA ALA A 259 -10.54 11.49 37.72
C ALA A 259 -9.87 12.88 37.70
N MET A 260 -9.22 13.17 36.55
CA MET A 260 -8.73 14.47 36.02
C MET A 260 -7.36 14.95 36.58
N PRO A 261 -6.53 15.80 35.89
CA PRO A 261 -6.81 16.65 34.72
C PRO A 261 -5.68 16.75 33.63
N HIS A 262 -5.94 17.58 32.61
CA HIS A 262 -4.99 18.16 31.65
C HIS A 262 -3.85 18.95 32.33
N ASP A 263 -2.57 18.75 31.94
CA ASP A 263 -1.59 19.82 31.66
C ASP A 263 -0.32 19.28 30.94
N THR A 264 0.31 20.22 30.25
CA THR A 264 1.48 20.26 29.37
C THR A 264 2.81 19.67 29.85
N GLY A 265 3.65 19.22 28.89
CA GLY A 265 5.12 19.26 29.02
C GLY A 265 5.93 17.98 28.75
N LYS A 266 6.41 17.83 27.50
CA LYS A 266 7.71 17.28 27.04
C LYS A 266 8.14 15.80 27.29
N THR A 267 8.57 15.22 26.15
CA THR A 267 9.60 14.18 25.90
C THR A 267 9.35 12.72 26.27
N ALA A 268 9.06 11.88 25.26
CA ALA A 268 9.90 10.73 24.84
C ALA A 268 9.22 9.96 23.67
N GLU A 269 9.74 10.21 22.46
CA GLU A 269 9.98 9.29 21.34
C GLU A 269 9.06 8.06 21.15
N ASN A 270 8.13 8.17 20.19
CA ASN A 270 7.54 7.05 19.47
C ASN A 270 8.15 6.99 18.06
N ASP A 271 9.01 5.99 17.83
CA ASP A 271 9.54 5.61 16.51
C ASP A 271 8.50 4.76 15.77
N LEU A 272 7.92 5.29 14.69
CA LEU A 272 7.24 4.51 13.65
C LEU A 272 7.76 4.95 12.26
N PRO A 273 8.21 4.01 11.41
CA PRO A 273 9.10 4.30 10.29
C PRO A 273 8.35 4.52 8.99
N PHE A 274 7.60 5.63 8.84
CA PHE A 274 7.00 5.86 7.51
C PHE A 274 6.81 7.29 7.02
N PHE A 275 6.77 8.35 7.83
CA PHE A 275 6.61 9.70 7.26
C PHE A 275 7.26 10.80 8.11
N SER A 276 8.41 11.30 7.67
CA SER A 276 8.90 12.63 8.07
C SER A 276 9.28 13.39 6.78
N SER A 277 8.49 14.41 6.48
CA SER A 277 8.75 15.40 5.44
C SER A 277 9.47 16.61 6.05
N SER A 278 10.41 17.16 5.28
CA SER A 278 11.03 18.49 5.42
C SER A 278 12.14 18.68 6.46
N GLN A 279 13.39 18.46 6.05
CA GLN A 279 14.35 19.49 5.61
C GLN A 279 15.80 19.04 5.88
N GLU A 280 16.60 18.90 4.83
CA GLU A 280 17.92 19.54 4.81
C GLU A 280 18.42 19.70 3.37
N LYS A 281 18.69 20.96 3.02
CA LYS A 281 19.14 21.43 1.71
C LYS A 281 20.58 21.01 1.48
N LYS A 282 20.84 20.23 0.42
CA LYS A 282 22.14 20.20 -0.26
C LYS A 282 21.90 20.32 -1.78
N PRO A 283 22.57 21.23 -2.49
CA PRO A 283 22.33 21.44 -3.92
C PRO A 283 22.77 20.22 -4.72
N ARG A 284 21.85 19.58 -5.45
CA ARG A 284 22.11 18.38 -6.28
C ARG A 284 22.64 18.69 -7.68
N HIS A 285 23.51 19.68 -7.84
CA HIS A 285 24.12 19.98 -9.14
C HIS A 285 25.55 20.50 -9.00
N THR A 286 26.50 19.60 -8.72
CA THR A 286 27.95 19.92 -8.86
C THR A 286 28.75 18.86 -9.60
N ASP A 287 28.12 17.84 -10.19
CA ASP A 287 28.82 16.78 -10.94
C ASP A 287 28.23 16.55 -12.35
N LEU A 288 27.98 17.63 -13.09
CA LEU A 288 27.87 17.56 -14.55
C LEU A 288 29.19 18.04 -15.16
N GLN A 289 30.06 17.11 -15.53
CA GLN A 289 31.24 17.40 -16.36
C GLN A 289 30.78 17.67 -17.80
N PHE A 290 30.65 18.94 -18.18
CA PHE A 290 30.49 19.34 -19.58
C PHE A 290 31.85 19.27 -20.30
N GLY A 291 31.79 18.86 -21.57
CA GLY A 291 32.90 18.35 -22.38
C GLY A 291 34.18 19.20 -22.40
N LYS A 292 35.32 18.49 -22.34
CA LYS A 292 36.65 19.04 -22.63
C LYS A 292 36.81 19.23 -24.14
N GLY A 293 37.15 20.44 -24.55
CA GLY A 293 38.00 20.67 -25.73
C GLY A 293 37.34 21.33 -26.93
N ASN A 294 37.09 22.65 -26.85
CA ASN A 294 37.25 23.50 -28.03
C ASN A 294 37.85 24.84 -27.59
N THR A 295 39.18 24.95 -27.62
CA THR A 295 39.89 26.22 -27.47
C THR A 295 40.50 26.58 -28.80
N MET A 296 39.97 27.65 -29.39
CA MET A 296 40.60 28.43 -30.46
C MET A 296 42.04 28.80 -30.08
N LYS A 297 42.96 28.52 -31.01
CA LYS A 297 44.09 29.37 -31.35
C LYS A 297 44.53 29.06 -32.78
#